data_AF-A0A8J6WFE8-F1
#
_entry.id   AF-A0A8J6WFE8-F1
#
_cell.length_a   1.000
_cell.length_b   1.000
_cell.length_c   1.000
_cell.angle_alpha   90.00
_cell.angle_beta   90.00
_cell.angle_gamma   90.00
#
_symmetry.space_group_name_H-M   'P 1'
#
loop_
_entity.id
_entity.type
_entity.pdbx_description
1 polymer ?
#
loop_
_entity_poly.entity_id
_entity_poly.type
_entity_poly.pdbx_seq_one_letter_code
_entity_poly.pdbx_strand_id
1 'polypeptide(L)'
;MKADALKKRLDRNRPMTTITIRMPEDVIEDLKRIAPLLGFSGYQPLARAYIGQGLRVDLERLEEDHVSELIASLRRHGVSDDVLQAALQEVIKPVANELSDS
;
A
#
# COMPACT_ATOMS: atom_id res chain seq x y z
N MET A 1 -1.91 -2.30 -6.64
CA MET A 1 -0.61 -1.92 -6.02
C MET A 1 0.51 -1.84 -7.06
N LYS A 2 1.27 -0.74 -7.11
CA LYS A 2 2.44 -0.61 -8.00
C LYS A 2 3.63 -1.47 -7.53
N ALA A 3 4.34 -2.11 -8.47
CA ALA A 3 5.46 -3.02 -8.19
C ALA A 3 6.60 -2.38 -7.37
N ASP A 4 6.83 -1.08 -7.53
CA ASP A 4 7.89 -0.35 -6.81
C ASP A 4 7.56 -0.13 -5.33
N ALA A 5 6.29 0.03 -4.99
CA ALA A 5 5.84 0.10 -3.60
C ALA A 5 6.00 -1.25 -2.90
N LEU A 6 5.85 -2.36 -3.64
CA LEU A 6 6.09 -3.70 -3.13
C LEU A 6 7.60 -3.94 -2.89
N LYS A 7 8.47 -3.54 -3.82
CA LYS A 7 9.93 -3.63 -3.66
C LYS A 7 10.43 -2.91 -2.42
N LYS A 8 10.01 -1.66 -2.19
CA LYS A 8 10.37 -0.91 -0.97
C LYS A 8 9.89 -1.58 0.32
N ARG A 9 8.77 -2.31 0.28
CA ARG A 9 8.20 -2.99 1.45
C ARG A 9 8.88 -4.32 1.76
N LEU A 10 9.47 -4.97 0.77
CA LEU A 10 10.24 -6.21 0.90
C LEU A 10 11.69 -5.96 1.34
N ASP A 11 12.17 -4.72 1.26
CA ASP A 11 13.48 -4.35 1.78
C ASP A 11 13.55 -4.59 3.29
N ARG A 12 14.45 -5.50 3.68
CA ARG A 12 14.71 -5.87 5.07
C ARG A 12 15.44 -4.77 5.85
N ASN A 13 16.16 -3.88 5.16
CA ASN A 13 16.96 -2.81 5.76
C ASN A 13 16.25 -1.46 5.75
N ARG A 14 14.93 -1.44 5.52
CA ARG A 14 14.16 -0.20 5.54
C ARG A 14 14.28 0.52 6.89
N PRO A 15 14.38 1.86 6.90
CA PRO A 15 14.51 2.63 8.14
C PRO A 15 13.28 2.41 9.04
N MET A 16 13.53 2.28 10.34
CA MET A 16 12.50 2.12 11.35
C MET A 16 12.46 3.34 12.26
N THR A 17 11.25 3.76 12.63
CA THR A 17 11.01 4.82 13.61
C THR A 17 10.34 4.23 14.84
N THR A 18 10.88 4.54 16.02
CA THR A 18 10.25 4.18 17.30
C THR A 18 9.09 5.09 17.58
N ILE A 19 7.94 4.51 17.92
CA ILE A 19 6.73 5.24 18.31
C ILE A 19 6.27 4.76 19.69
N THR A 20 5.70 5.67 20.48
CA THR A 20 5.07 5.36 21.77
C THR A 20 3.57 5.52 21.63
N ILE A 21 2.81 4.46 21.90
CA ILE A 21 1.35 4.44 21.81
C ILE A 21 0.78 3.86 23.10
N ARG A 22 -0.26 4.49 23.66
CA ARG A 22 -1.06 3.88 24.74
C ARG A 22 -2.09 2.95 24.11
N MET A 23 -2.18 1.72 24.62
CA MET A 23 -3.21 0.75 24.22
C MET A 23 -3.92 0.20 25.45
N PRO A 24 -5.21 -0.18 25.33
CA PRO A 24 -5.91 -0.90 26.39
C PRO A 24 -5.17 -2.19 26.77
N GLU A 25 -5.20 -2.53 28.06
CA GLU A 25 -4.48 -3.70 28.60
C GLU A 25 -5.01 -5.01 28.02
N ASP A 26 -6.33 -5.14 27.91
CA ASP A 26 -7.03 -6.29 27.31
C ASP A 26 -6.58 -6.55 25.87
N VAL A 27 -6.42 -5.49 25.07
CA VAL A 27 -5.93 -5.60 23.69
C VAL A 27 -4.48 -6.12 23.65
N ILE A 28 -3.63 -5.68 24.57
CA ILE A 28 -2.25 -6.16 24.66
C ILE A 28 -2.21 -7.64 25.05
N GLU A 29 -3.05 -8.06 26.00
CA GLU A 29 -3.13 -9.46 26.42
C GLU A 29 -3.66 -10.36 25.30
N ASP A 30 -4.67 -9.91 24.55
CA ASP A 30 -5.16 -10.63 23.37
C ASP A 30 -4.08 -10.76 22.30
N LEU A 31 -3.34 -9.70 22.00
CA LEU A 31 -2.22 -9.75 21.05
C LEU A 31 -1.12 -10.72 21.50
N LYS A 32 -0.79 -10.76 22.79
CA LYS A 32 0.17 -11.73 23.36
C LYS A 32 -0.33 -13.16 23.20
N ARG A 33 -1.62 -13.39 23.44
CA ARG A 33 -2.25 -14.72 23.33
C ARG A 33 -2.24 -15.24 21.90
N ILE A 34 -2.60 -14.42 20.92
CA ILE A 34 -2.77 -14.87 19.53
C ILE A 34 -1.48 -14.84 18.71
N ALA A 35 -0.49 -14.01 19.06
CA ALA A 35 0.79 -13.94 18.35
C ALA A 35 1.46 -15.31 18.10
N PRO A 36 1.67 -16.17 19.11
CA PRO A 36 2.28 -17.48 18.87
C PRO A 36 1.39 -18.41 18.04
N LEU A 37 0.06 -18.32 18.21
CA LEU A 37 -0.91 -19.11 17.45
C LEU A 37 -0.88 -18.78 15.95
N LEU A 38 -0.54 -17.53 15.62
CA LEU A 38 -0.41 -17.03 14.25
C LEU A 38 1.04 -17.09 13.73
N GLY A 39 1.96 -17.73 14.47
CA GLY A 39 3.36 -17.91 14.04
C GLY A 39 4.26 -16.68 14.19
N PHE A 40 3.84 -15.67 14.95
CA PHE A 40 4.66 -14.50 15.25
C PHE A 40 5.53 -14.74 16.48
N SER A 41 6.74 -14.18 16.48
CA SER A 41 7.67 -14.26 17.62
C SER A 41 7.24 -13.44 18.85
N GLY A 42 6.16 -12.66 18.75
CA GLY A 42 5.59 -11.90 19.85
C GLY A 42 4.52 -10.91 19.39
N TYR A 43 3.93 -10.19 20.35
CA TYR A 43 2.81 -9.27 20.08
C TYR A 43 3.22 -8.05 19.25
N GLN A 44 4.46 -7.56 19.39
CA GLN A 44 4.93 -6.38 18.64
C GLN A 44 5.05 -6.66 17.12
N PRO A 45 5.67 -7.77 16.66
CA PRO A 45 5.60 -8.19 15.26
C PRO A 45 4.17 -8.32 14.73
N LEU A 46 3.25 -8.92 15.49
CA LEU A 46 1.86 -9.08 15.08
C LEU A 46 1.16 -7.72 14.95
N ALA A 47 1.30 -6.84 15.94
CA ALA A 47 0.71 -5.51 15.92
C ALA A 47 1.16 -4.72 14.68
N ARG A 48 2.46 -4.77 14.33
CA ARG A 48 2.97 -4.14 13.09
C ARG A 48 2.35 -4.75 11.83
N ALA A 49 2.13 -6.07 11.83
CA ALA A 49 1.50 -6.74 10.69
C ALA A 49 0.04 -6.31 10.49
N TYR A 50 -0.75 -6.24 11.57
CA TYR A 50 -2.14 -5.76 11.52
C TYR A 50 -2.23 -4.31 11.08
N ILE A 51 -1.41 -3.43 11.65
CA ILE A 51 -1.33 -2.02 11.22
C ILE A 51 -1.00 -1.94 9.73
N GLY A 52 0.02 -2.67 9.28
CA GLY A 52 0.43 -2.68 7.87
C GLY A 52 -0.61 -3.29 6.93
N GLN A 53 -1.44 -4.23 7.39
CA GLN A 53 -2.53 -4.79 6.60
C GLN A 53 -3.70 -3.81 6.49
N GLY A 54 -4.18 -3.24 7.59
CA GLY A 54 -5.26 -2.26 7.58
C GLY A 54 -4.93 -1.05 6.71
N LEU A 55 -3.73 -0.48 6.91
CA LEU A 55 -3.26 0.66 6.10
C LEU A 55 -3.19 0.33 4.60
N ARG A 56 -2.86 -0.90 4.21
CA ARG A 56 -2.81 -1.26 2.79
C ARG A 56 -4.19 -1.21 2.15
N VAL A 57 -5.18 -1.81 2.81
CA VAL A 57 -6.57 -1.82 2.33
C VAL A 57 -7.10 -0.40 2.17
N ASP A 58 -6.88 0.46 3.16
CA ASP A 58 -7.35 1.84 3.09
C ASP A 58 -6.61 2.68 2.04
N LEU A 59 -5.29 2.52 1.92
CA LEU A 59 -4.50 3.23 0.90
C LEU A 59 -4.89 2.81 -0.52
N GLU A 60 -5.14 1.53 -0.75
CA GLU A 60 -5.60 1.02 -2.04
C GLU A 60 -6.97 1.59 -2.41
N ARG A 61 -7.92 1.61 -1.46
CA ARG A 61 -9.25 2.21 -1.67
C ARG A 61 -9.14 3.69 -2.04
N LEU A 62 -8.34 4.47 -1.30
CA LEU A 62 -8.19 5.91 -1.55
C LEU A 62 -7.49 6.20 -2.90
N GLU A 63 -6.51 5.39 -3.29
CA GLU A 63 -5.88 5.51 -4.62
C GLU A 63 -6.89 5.25 -5.74
N GLU A 64 -7.75 4.23 -5.63
CA GLU A 64 -8.79 3.93 -6.60
C GLU A 64 -9.87 5.04 -6.69
N ASP A 65 -10.29 5.57 -5.55
CA ASP A 65 -11.27 6.66 -5.46
C ASP A 65 -10.73 7.93 -6.16
N HIS A 66 -9.50 8.34 -5.87
CA HIS A 66 -8.90 9.54 -6.46
C HIS A 66 -8.70 9.43 -7.98
N VAL A 67 -8.30 8.26 -8.48
CA VAL A 67 -8.16 8.03 -9.93
C VAL A 67 -9.52 8.09 -10.61
N SER A 68 -10.56 7.51 -9.99
CA SER A 68 -11.92 7.53 -10.52
C SER A 68 -12.48 8.96 -10.58
N GLU A 69 -12.27 9.76 -9.53
CA GLU A 69 -12.66 11.18 -9.50
C GLU A 69 -11.94 12.01 -10.57
N LEU A 70 -10.64 11.77 -10.78
CA LEU A 70 -9.87 12.44 -11.82
C LEU A 70 -10.40 12.11 -13.22
N ILE A 71 -10.67 10.83 -13.50
CA ILE A 71 -11.26 10.39 -14.78
C ILE A 71 -12.62 11.06 -15.01
N ALA A 72 -13.48 11.09 -13.99
CA ALA A 72 -14.78 11.75 -14.06
C ALA A 72 -14.64 13.28 -14.30
N SER A 73 -13.65 13.91 -13.68
CA SER A 73 -13.34 15.32 -13.91
C SER A 73 -12.90 15.58 -15.36
N LEU A 74 -11.96 14.79 -15.89
CA LEU A 74 -11.44 14.94 -17.26
C LEU A 74 -12.53 14.71 -18.31
N ARG A 75 -13.40 13.71 -18.11
CA ARG A 75 -14.56 13.48 -18.98
C ARG A 75 -15.51 14.68 -19.02
N ARG A 76 -15.77 15.30 -17.86
CA ARG A 76 -16.57 16.55 -17.79
C ARG A 76 -15.92 17.72 -18.53
N HIS A 77 -14.60 17.72 -18.67
CA HIS A 77 -13.86 18.72 -19.44
C HIS A 77 -13.68 18.33 -20.93
N GLY A 78 -14.37 17.27 -21.39
CA GLY A 78 -14.41 16.89 -22.80
C GLY A 78 -13.26 15.98 -23.26
N VAL A 79 -12.47 15.43 -22.33
CA VAL A 79 -11.47 14.41 -22.69
C VAL A 79 -12.20 13.12 -23.10
N SER A 80 -11.87 12.59 -24.29
CA SER A 80 -12.49 11.39 -24.82
C SER A 80 -12.02 10.11 -24.12
N ASP A 81 -12.87 9.09 -24.13
CA ASP A 81 -12.60 7.81 -23.48
C ASP A 81 -11.37 7.11 -24.05
N ASP A 82 -11.15 7.24 -25.36
CA ASP A 82 -9.98 6.67 -26.04
C ASP A 82 -8.67 7.27 -25.49
N VAL A 83 -8.66 8.58 -25.24
CA VAL A 83 -7.49 9.28 -24.67
C VAL A 83 -7.29 8.92 -23.20
N LEU A 84 -8.37 8.84 -22.43
CA LEU A 84 -8.31 8.41 -21.02
C LEU A 84 -7.78 6.98 -20.89
N GLN A 85 -8.26 6.06 -21.73
CA GLN A 85 -7.84 4.68 -21.71
C GLN A 85 -6.38 4.53 -22.16
N ALA A 86 -5.95 5.26 -23.19
CA ALA A 86 -4.55 5.30 -23.63
C ALA A 86 -3.62 5.78 -22.50
N ALA A 87 -3.96 6.90 -21.86
CA ALA A 87 -3.18 7.46 -20.75
C ALA A 87 -3.10 6.50 -19.54
N LEU A 88 -4.19 5.81 -19.19
CA LEU A 88 -4.17 4.80 -18.13
C LEU A 88 -3.26 3.62 -18.47
N GLN A 89 -3.27 3.15 -19.72
CA GLN A 89 -2.41 2.05 -20.17
C GLN A 89 -0.92 2.42 -20.15
N GLU A 90 -0.58 3.67 -20.45
CA GLU A 90 0.79 4.19 -20.37
C GLU A 90 1.33 4.18 -18.93
N VAL A 91 0.49 4.50 -17.94
CA VAL A 91 0.90 4.53 -16.53
C VAL A 91 0.97 3.13 -15.89
N ILE A 92 0.18 2.17 -16.40
CA ILE A 92 0.10 0.80 -15.85
C ILE A 92 1.19 -0.11 -16.43
N LYS A 93 1.64 0.11 -17.67
CA LYS A 93 2.79 -0.62 -18.22
C LYS A 93 4.07 -0.14 -17.52
N PRO A 94 4.83 -1.02 -16.85
CA PRO A 94 6.17 -0.62 -16.44
C PRO A 94 6.96 -0.31 -17.70
N VAL A 95 7.68 0.81 -17.70
CA VAL A 95 8.67 1.18 -18.72
C VAL A 95 9.76 0.10 -18.71
N ALA A 96 9.49 -1.02 -19.37
CA ALA A 96 10.46 -2.06 -19.63
C ALA A 96 11.27 -1.67 -20.87
N ASN A 97 11.96 -0.51 -20.83
CA ASN A 97 12.98 -0.19 -21.85
C ASN A 97 13.82 1.08 -21.56
N GLU A 98 14.66 1.09 -20.52
CA GLU A 98 15.78 2.08 -20.43
C GLU A 98 17.04 1.50 -19.76
N LEU A 99 17.41 0.26 -20.09
CA LEU A 99 18.74 -0.30 -19.77
C LEU A 99 19.26 -1.11 -20.97
N SER A 100 19.41 -0.43 -22.10
CA SER A 100 20.23 -0.90 -23.22
C SER A 100 20.76 0.29 -24.02
N ASP A 101 21.46 1.19 -23.34
CA ASP A 101 22.48 2.03 -23.97
C ASP A 101 23.28 2.73 -22.89
N SER A 102 24.46 2.16 -22.58
CA SER A 102 25.73 2.80 -22.20
C SER A 102 26.65 1.80 -21.51
#